data_AF-A0A6A3PQK1-F1
#
_entry.id   AF-A0A6A3PQK1-F1
#
_cell.length_a   1.000
_cell.length_b   1.000
_cell.length_c   1.000
_cell.angle_alpha   90.00
_cell.angle_beta   90.00
_cell.angle_gamma   90.00
#
_symmetry.space_group_name_H-M   'P 1'
#
loop_
_entity.id
_entity.type
_entity.pdbx_description
1 polymer ?
#
loop_
_entity_poly.entity_id
_entity_poly.type
_entity_poly.pdbx_seq_one_letter_code
_entity_poly.pdbx_strand_id
1 'polypeptide(L)' 'MSMRDYVQKTRHLTSCIVTKPIDMASQVHVIVFGMREGMTRYCLTRAEPATLEEAFALALREDYVVTSSYARQMPAEVPS' A
#
# COMPACT_ATOMS: atom_id res chain seq x y z
N MET A 1 11.78 1.68 -1.37
CA MET A 1 10.77 2.75 -1.48
C MET A 1 9.76 2.55 -0.35
N SER A 2 9.37 3.60 0.36
CA SER A 2 8.37 3.46 1.43
C SER A 2 6.97 3.23 0.84
N MET A 3 6.04 2.68 1.64
CA MET A 3 4.66 2.53 1.18
C MET A 3 4.00 3.88 0.84
N ARG A 4 4.37 4.94 1.57
CA ARG A 4 3.90 6.30 1.28
C ARG A 4 4.38 6.80 -0.09
N ASP A 5 5.66 6.62 -0.40
CA ASP A 5 6.21 7.00 -1.71
C ASP A 5 5.56 6.19 -2.84
N TYR A 6 5.29 4.90 -2.58
CA TYR A 6 4.59 4.03 -3.52
C TYR A 6 3.19 4.57 -3.82
N VAL A 7 2.37 4.79 -2.79
CA VAL A 7 1.01 5.32 -2.93
C VAL A 7 1.00 6.66 -3.67
N GLN A 8 1.92 7.58 -3.33
CA GLN A 8 2.00 8.89 -3.99
C GLN A 8 2.37 8.79 -5.47
N LYS A 9 3.38 7.99 -5.81
CA LYS A 9 3.77 7.77 -7.22
C LYS A 9 2.66 7.11 -8.01
N THR A 10 2.00 6.12 -7.43
CA THR A 10 0.89 5.43 -8.07
C THR A 10 -0.30 6.36 -8.28
N ARG A 11 -0.66 7.17 -7.29
CA ARG A 11 -1.72 8.19 -7.43
C ARG A 11 -1.40 9.18 -8.56
N HIS A 12 -0.15 9.61 -8.66
CA HIS A 12 0.29 10.47 -9.74
C HIS A 12 0.18 9.77 -11.10
N LEU A 13 0.67 8.53 -11.23
CA LEU A 13 0.56 7.74 -12.46
C LEU A 13 -0.89 7.58 -12.91
N THR A 14 -1.80 7.24 -11.99
CA THR A 14 -3.23 7.16 -12.32
C THR A 14 -3.79 8.50 -12.78
N SER A 15 -3.40 9.60 -12.15
CA SER A 15 -3.87 10.95 -12.55
C SER A 15 -3.44 11.35 -13.96
N CYS A 16 -2.33 10.77 -14.46
CA CYS A 16 -1.80 11.01 -15.78
C CYS A 16 -2.45 10.15 -16.87
N ILE A 17 -3.38 9.24 -16.54
CA ILE A 17 -4.10 8.42 -17.53
C ILE A 17 -5.14 9.31 -18.24
N VAL A 18 -4.71 9.97 -19.32
CA VAL A 18 -5.46 11.00 -20.08
C VAL A 18 -6.72 10.44 -20.77
N THR A 19 -6.73 9.16 -21.11
CA THR A 19 -7.83 8.47 -21.79
C THR A 19 -8.19 7.25 -20.96
N LYS A 20 -9.48 6.97 -20.72
CA LYS A 20 -9.95 5.77 -20.01
C LYS A 20 -10.12 4.56 -20.96
N PRO A 21 -9.14 3.64 -21.09
CA PRO A 21 -9.43 2.28 -21.52
C PRO A 21 -9.29 1.25 -20.39
N ILE A 22 -8.75 1.62 -19.22
CA ILE A 22 -8.53 0.70 -18.09
C ILE A 22 -9.56 0.98 -17.00
N ASP A 23 -10.41 0.01 -16.73
CA ASP A 23 -11.38 0.07 -15.64
C ASP A 23 -10.70 0.10 -14.26
N MET A 24 -11.42 0.52 -13.24
CA MET A 24 -10.85 0.68 -11.89
C MET A 24 -10.33 -0.62 -11.29
N ALA A 25 -10.99 -1.76 -11.56
CA ALA A 25 -10.56 -3.05 -11.03
C ALA A 25 -9.22 -3.47 -11.65
N SER A 26 -9.06 -3.25 -12.96
CA SER A 26 -7.78 -3.47 -13.64
C SER A 26 -6.67 -2.56 -13.10
N GLN A 27 -6.95 -1.29 -12.81
CA GLN A 27 -5.97 -0.38 -12.20
C GLN A 27 -5.56 -0.84 -10.79
N VAL A 28 -6.55 -1.17 -9.94
CA VAL A 28 -6.30 -1.69 -8.59
C VAL A 28 -5.46 -2.96 -8.66
N HIS A 29 -5.79 -3.90 -9.55
CA HIS A 29 -5.06 -5.15 -9.70
C HIS A 29 -3.61 -4.91 -10.10
N VAL A 30 -3.35 -4.08 -11.11
CA VAL A 30 -1.98 -3.74 -11.53
C VAL A 30 -1.18 -3.12 -10.39
N ILE A 31 -1.81 -2.29 -9.57
CA ILE A 31 -1.18 -1.64 -8.43
C ILE A 31 -0.86 -2.64 -7.32
N VAL A 32 -1.82 -3.47 -6.91
CA VAL A 32 -1.58 -4.50 -5.88
C VAL A 32 -0.50 -5.48 -6.35
N PHE A 33 -0.55 -5.91 -7.62
CA PHE A 33 0.46 -6.78 -8.21
C PHE A 33 1.85 -6.13 -8.24
N GLY A 34 1.92 -4.83 -8.56
CA GLY A 34 3.17 -4.07 -8.61
C GLY A 34 3.79 -3.71 -7.25
N MET A 35 3.14 -4.02 -6.12
CA MET A 35 3.73 -3.83 -4.78
C MET A 35 4.94 -4.73 -4.55
N ARG A 36 5.61 -4.68 -3.39
CA ARG A 36 6.56 -5.73 -2.99
C ARG A 36 5.78 -6.87 -2.32
N GLU A 37 6.22 -8.12 -2.50
CA GLU A 37 5.68 -9.25 -1.72
C GLU A 37 5.84 -9.03 -0.22
N GLY A 38 4.79 -9.34 0.54
CA GLY A 38 4.74 -9.16 1.98
C GLY A 38 3.31 -9.05 2.50
N MET A 39 3.20 -8.75 3.80
CA MET A 39 1.91 -8.71 4.50
C MET A 39 0.94 -7.72 3.86
N THR A 40 1.40 -6.53 3.48
CA THR A 40 0.55 -5.52 2.84
C THR A 40 -0.07 -6.01 1.54
N ARG A 41 0.72 -6.62 0.65
CA ARG A 41 0.21 -7.17 -0.63
C ARG A 41 -0.78 -8.32 -0.38
N TYR A 42 -0.48 -9.18 0.59
CA TYR A 42 -1.37 -10.27 0.98
C TYR A 42 -2.72 -9.75 1.50
N CYS A 43 -2.70 -8.77 2.40
CA CYS A 43 -3.92 -8.14 2.94
C CYS A 43 -4.77 -7.51 1.82
N LEU A 44 -4.15 -6.81 0.88
CA LEU A 44 -4.82 -6.18 -0.26
C LEU A 44 -5.45 -7.19 -1.22
N THR A 45 -4.76 -8.30 -1.50
CA THR A 45 -5.29 -9.36 -2.38
C THR A 45 -6.52 -10.02 -1.76
N ARG A 46 -6.54 -10.18 -0.43
CA ARG A 46 -7.67 -10.78 0.29
C ARG A 46 -8.83 -9.82 0.52
N ALA A 47 -8.55 -8.52 0.62
CA ALA A 47 -9.58 -7.51 0.85
C ALA A 47 -10.33 -7.11 -0.42
N GLU A 48 -9.78 -7.44 -1.61
CA GLU A 48 -10.37 -7.16 -2.93
C GLU A 48 -10.91 -5.72 -3.03
N PRO A 49 -10.05 -4.68 -2.83
CA PRO A 49 -10.50 -3.30 -2.87
C PRO A 49 -11.13 -2.95 -4.22
N ALA A 50 -12.28 -2.27 -4.20
CA ALA A 50 -13.01 -1.90 -5.41
C ALA A 50 -12.48 -0.60 -6.04
N THR A 51 -11.77 0.20 -5.25
CA THR A 51 -11.23 1.51 -5.65
C THR A 51 -9.75 1.67 -5.29
N LEU A 52 -9.10 2.63 -5.94
CA LEU A 52 -7.72 2.98 -5.64
C LEU A 52 -7.58 3.61 -4.26
N GLU A 53 -8.53 4.44 -3.86
CA GLU A 53 -8.57 5.05 -2.54
C GLU A 53 -8.66 4.00 -1.44
N GLU A 54 -9.49 2.97 -1.60
CA GLU A 54 -9.57 1.84 -0.67
C GLU A 54 -8.25 1.07 -0.61
N ALA A 55 -7.66 0.76 -1.77
CA ALA A 55 -6.37 0.09 -1.84
C ALA A 55 -5.26 0.91 -1.17
N PHE A 56 -5.21 2.23 -1.39
CA PHE A 56 -4.22 3.11 -0.77
C PHE A 56 -4.43 3.24 0.75
N ALA A 57 -5.67 3.39 1.21
CA ALA A 57 -5.98 3.48 2.63
C ALA A 57 -5.60 2.19 3.37
N LEU A 58 -5.89 1.03 2.76
CA LEU A 58 -5.51 -0.27 3.32
C LEU A 58 -3.99 -0.45 3.31
N ALA A 59 -3.32 -0.11 2.21
CA ALA A 59 -1.86 -0.20 2.10
C ALA A 59 -1.14 0.58 3.21
N LEU A 60 -1.57 1.83 3.46
CA LEU A 60 -1.00 2.69 4.50
C LEU A 60 -1.31 2.19 5.92
N ARG A 61 -2.51 1.64 6.13
CA ARG A 61 -2.90 1.05 7.41
C ARG A 61 -2.02 -0.15 7.75
N GLU A 62 -1.85 -1.07 6.81
CA GLU A 62 -1.06 -2.28 7.04
C GLU A 62 0.43 -1.95 7.25
N ASP A 63 0.98 -1.04 6.45
CA ASP A 63 2.36 -0.56 6.62
C ASP A 63 2.57 0.10 8.00
N TYR A 64 1.60 0.86 8.48
CA TYR A 64 1.62 1.42 9.84
C TYR A 64 1.53 0.34 10.92
N VAL A 65 0.63 -0.64 10.79
CA VAL A 65 0.50 -1.74 11.75
C VAL A 65 1.80 -2.51 11.86
N VAL A 66 2.40 -2.87 10.72
CA VAL A 66 3.69 -3.58 10.66
C VAL A 66 4.81 -2.72 11.26
N THR A 67 4.93 -1.46 10.86
CA THR A 67 6.00 -0.59 11.40
C THR A 67 5.85 -0.34 12.90
N SER A 68 4.61 -0.16 13.37
CA SER A 68 4.33 0.08 14.79
C SER A 68 4.50 -1.16 15.66
N SER A 69 4.26 -2.37 15.14
CA SER A 69 4.51 -3.61 15.89
C SER A 69 5.99 -3.81 16.14
N TYR A 70 6.83 -3.59 15.12
CA TYR A 70 8.29 -3.63 15.28
C TYR A 70 8.81 -2.56 16.24
N ALA A 71 8.27 -1.34 16.17
CA ALA A 71 8.66 -0.27 17.09
C ALA A 71 8.35 -0.59 18.55
N ARG A 72 7.25 -1.32 18.83
CA ARG A 72 6.88 -1.76 20.19
C ARG A 72 7.66 -2.99 20.68
N GLN A 73 8.23 -3.77 19.78
CA GLN A 73 9.00 -4.98 20.13
C GLN A 73 10.46 -4.68 20.50
N MET A 74 10.97 -3.48 20.18
CA MET A 74 12.29 -3.06 20.64
C MET A 74 12.22 -2.73 22.15
N PRO A 75 12.93 -3.45 23.04
CA PRO A 75 13.10 -2.98 24.41
C PRO A 75 13.88 -1.67 24.33
N ALA A 76 13.43 -0.65 25.08
CA ALA A 76 14.22 0.55 25.26
C ALA A 76 15.61 0.11 25.75
N GLU A 77 16.67 0.37 24.97
CA GLU A 77 18.04 0.29 25.49
C GLU A 77 18.08 1.19 26.73
N VAL A 78 18.16 0.56 27.90
CA VAL A 78 18.35 1.25 29.17
C VAL A 78 19.77 1.82 29.11
N PRO A 79 19.95 3.15 29.10
CA PRO A 79 21.28 3.72 29.16
C PRO A 79 21.91 3.32 30.51
N SER A 80 23.12 2.80 30.46
CA SER A 80 23.93 2.43 31.62
C SER A 80 24.40 3.66 32.40
#